data_AF-A0A3N5PSW7-F1
#
_entry.id   AF-A0A3N5PSW7-F1
#
_cell.length_a   1.000
_cell.length_b   1.000
_cell.length_c   1.000
_cell.angle_alpha   90.00
_cell.angle_beta   90.00
_cell.angle_gamma   90.00
#
_symmetry.space_group_name_H-M   'P 1'
#
loop_
_entity.id
_entity.type
_entity.pdbx_description
1 polymer ?
#
loop_
_entity_poly.entity_id
_entity_poly.type
_entity_poly.pdbx_seq_one_letter_code
_entity_poly.pdbx_strand_id
1 'polypeptide(L)'
;MTARMGKRLGSAALLVAIASFSTAAVAHHSAAQFDFAQTVRIEGVVKEMRVANPHIALFLEVTDGKGKRVIEYEGHSRNNVYRR
;
A
#
# COMPACT_ATOMS: atom_id res chain seq x y z
N MET A 1 37.44 31.87 -15.73
CA MET A 1 36.04 31.54 -15.37
C MET A 1 35.27 30.74 -16.43
N THR A 2 35.77 30.58 -17.65
CA THR A 2 35.04 30.01 -18.81
C THR A 2 34.94 28.47 -18.82
N ALA A 3 36.00 27.75 -18.44
CA ALA A 3 36.01 26.27 -18.45
C ALA A 3 35.04 25.62 -17.44
N ARG A 4 34.72 26.32 -16.33
CA ARG A 4 33.76 25.86 -15.31
C ARG A 4 32.31 26.00 -15.79
N MET A 5 32.05 26.97 -16.66
CA MET A 5 30.73 27.22 -17.26
C MET A 5 30.38 26.14 -18.30
N GLY A 6 31.32 25.82 -19.20
CA GLY A 6 31.13 24.77 -20.22
C GLY A 6 30.90 23.36 -19.62
N LYS A 7 31.60 23.02 -18.54
CA LYS A 7 31.35 21.76 -17.80
C LYS A 7 29.96 21.71 -17.16
N ARG A 8 29.45 22.84 -16.65
CA ARG A 8 28.09 22.94 -16.07
C ARG A 8 27.01 22.81 -17.14
N LEU A 9 27.20 23.42 -18.32
CA LEU A 9 26.31 23.26 -19.47
C LEU A 9 26.28 21.82 -19.99
N GLY A 10 27.44 21.16 -20.11
CA GLY A 10 27.51 19.75 -20.49
C GLY A 10 26.82 18.82 -19.50
N SER A 11 27.01 19.05 -18.19
CA SER A 11 26.31 18.28 -17.14
C SER A 11 24.81 18.52 -17.14
N ALA A 12 24.35 19.75 -17.38
CA ALA A 12 22.92 20.07 -17.45
C ALA A 12 22.24 19.39 -18.66
N ALA A 13 22.89 19.41 -19.83
CA ALA A 13 22.38 18.75 -21.03
C ALA A 13 22.26 17.23 -20.84
N LEU A 14 23.23 16.60 -20.17
CA LEU A 14 23.19 15.17 -19.87
C LEU A 14 22.04 14.80 -18.91
N LEU A 15 21.80 15.61 -17.88
CA LEU A 15 20.68 15.39 -16.94
C LEU A 15 19.33 15.51 -17.63
N VAL A 16 19.15 16.49 -18.52
CA VAL A 16 17.92 16.65 -19.31
C VAL A 16 17.72 15.44 -20.23
N ALA A 17 18.78 14.98 -20.91
CA ALA A 17 18.72 13.80 -21.77
C ALA A 17 18.28 12.54 -20.99
N ILE A 18 18.84 12.30 -19.81
CA ILE A 18 18.46 11.16 -18.95
C ILE A 18 17.00 11.27 -18.50
N ALA A 19 16.54 12.47 -18.11
CA ALA A 19 15.16 12.69 -17.69
C ALA A 19 14.16 12.46 -18.85
N SER A 20 14.52 12.80 -20.09
CA SER A 20 13.64 12.56 -21.25
C SER A 20 13.40 11.08 -21.59
N PHE A 21 14.21 10.16 -21.06
CA PHE A 21 13.99 8.71 -21.20
C PHE A 21 13.24 8.08 -20.01
N SER A 22 12.84 8.86 -19.00
CA SER A 22 12.05 8.31 -17.90
C SER A 22 10.65 7.93 -18.40
N THR A 23 10.31 6.64 -18.31
CA THR A 23 8.95 6.15 -18.57
C THR A 23 8.08 6.30 -17.32
N ALA A 24 6.76 6.34 -17.51
CA ALA A 24 5.83 6.34 -16.38
C ALA A 24 5.95 5.03 -15.59
N ALA A 25 6.20 5.13 -14.29
CA ALA A 25 6.11 3.98 -13.40
C ALA A 25 4.63 3.71 -13.08
N VAL A 26 4.14 2.53 -13.46
CA VAL A 26 2.78 2.09 -13.09
C VAL A 26 2.86 1.42 -11.72
N ALA A 27 2.06 1.87 -10.76
CA ALA A 27 1.88 1.14 -9.52
C ALA A 27 0.97 -0.07 -9.78
N HIS A 28 1.48 -1.29 -9.54
CA HIS A 28 0.69 -2.51 -9.64
C HIS A 28 0.06 -2.82 -8.27
N HIS A 29 -1.21 -2.47 -8.10
CA HIS A 29 -1.98 -2.90 -6.93
C HIS A 29 -2.41 -4.36 -7.12
N SER A 30 -1.78 -5.30 -6.40
CA SER A 30 -2.19 -6.71 -6.45
C SER A 30 -3.32 -6.96 -5.47
N ALA A 31 -4.45 -7.42 -5.99
CA ALA A 31 -5.58 -7.88 -5.20
C ALA A 31 -5.76 -9.41 -5.26
N ALA A 32 -4.76 -10.13 -5.79
CA ALA A 32 -4.83 -11.57 -6.06
C ALA A 32 -5.01 -12.43 -4.80
N GLN A 33 -4.68 -11.90 -3.62
CA GLN A 33 -4.89 -12.57 -2.33
C GLN A 33 -6.35 -12.55 -1.86
N PHE A 34 -7.23 -11.76 -2.50
CA PHE A 34 -8.62 -11.59 -2.09
C PHE A 34 -9.58 -12.20 -3.11
N ASP A 35 -10.53 -13.01 -2.64
CA ASP A 35 -11.68 -13.44 -3.43
C ASP A 35 -12.85 -12.46 -3.21
N PHE A 36 -13.04 -11.56 -4.16
CA PHE A 36 -14.11 -10.56 -4.11
C PHE A 36 -15.51 -11.13 -4.43
N ALA A 37 -15.60 -12.37 -4.93
CA ALA A 37 -16.89 -13.02 -5.15
C ALA A 37 -17.45 -13.63 -3.85
N GLN A 38 -16.62 -13.79 -2.82
CA GLN A 38 -17.01 -14.38 -1.55
C GLN A 38 -17.06 -13.36 -0.42
N THR A 39 -18.27 -13.11 0.07
CA THR A 39 -18.48 -12.34 1.30
C THR A 39 -18.77 -13.29 2.45
N VAL A 40 -17.96 -13.25 3.50
CA VAL A 40 -18.14 -14.04 4.73
C VAL A 40 -18.39 -13.13 5.93
N ARG A 41 -19.26 -13.58 6.85
CA ARG A 41 -19.48 -12.90 8.13
C ARG A 41 -18.67 -13.60 9.21
N ILE A 42 -17.90 -12.83 9.97
CA ILE A 42 -17.03 -13.32 11.03
C ILE A 42 -17.32 -12.51 12.29
N GLU A 43 -17.59 -13.20 13.39
CA GLU A 43 -17.87 -12.58 14.69
C GLU A 43 -16.73 -12.91 15.65
N GLY A 44 -16.32 -11.91 16.44
CA GLY A 44 -15.18 -12.03 17.33
C GLY A 44 -14.94 -10.75 18.14
N VAL A 45 -13.89 -10.78 18.96
CA VAL A 45 -13.49 -9.65 19.79
C VAL A 45 -12.34 -8.92 19.12
N VAL A 46 -12.50 -7.61 18.88
CA VAL A 46 -11.41 -6.77 18.34
C VAL A 46 -10.31 -6.64 19.38
N LYS A 47 -9.10 -7.12 19.07
CA LYS A 47 -7.92 -7.01 19.94
C LYS A 47 -7.14 -5.74 19.65
N GLU A 48 -6.95 -5.43 18.37
CA GLU A 48 -6.25 -4.24 17.90
C GLU A 48 -6.78 -3.84 16.52
N MET A 49 -6.84 -2.54 16.26
CA MET A 49 -7.10 -2.00 14.92
C MET A 49 -6.05 -0.93 14.61
N ARG A 50 -5.24 -1.17 13.58
CA ARG A 50 -4.22 -0.22 13.11
C ARG A 50 -4.78 0.53 11.93
N VAL A 51 -4.93 1.83 12.13
CA VAL A 51 -5.61 2.70 11.18
C VAL A 51 -4.55 3.59 10.49
N ALA A 52 -3.85 3.02 9.50
CA ALA A 52 -2.81 3.69 8.73
C ALA A 52 -3.14 3.69 7.23
N ASN A 53 -2.52 4.59 6.47
CA ASN A 53 -2.53 4.51 5.02
C ASN A 53 -1.33 3.67 4.53
N PRO A 54 -1.45 2.92 3.43
CA PRO A 54 -2.62 2.85 2.53
C PRO A 54 -3.70 1.83 2.93
N HIS A 55 -3.38 0.90 3.85
CA HIS A 55 -4.25 -0.20 4.27
C HIS A 55 -4.32 -0.30 5.79
N ILE A 56 -5.52 -0.63 6.30
CA ILE A 56 -5.71 -0.90 7.73
C ILE A 56 -5.35 -2.36 8.06
N ALA A 57 -5.05 -2.63 9.31
CA ALA A 57 -4.95 -3.99 9.84
C ALA A 57 -5.91 -4.18 11.02
N LEU A 58 -6.66 -5.27 11.02
CA LEU A 58 -7.59 -5.65 12.09
C LEU A 58 -7.15 -7.01 12.68
N PHE A 59 -6.94 -7.03 13.99
CA PHE A 59 -6.64 -8.26 14.74
C PHE A 59 -7.89 -8.68 15.50
N LEU A 60 -8.53 -9.76 15.04
CA LEU A 60 -9.80 -10.25 15.58
C LEU A 60 -9.60 -11.59 16.29
N GLU A 61 -9.95 -11.66 17.56
CA GLU A 61 -10.00 -12.90 18.30
C GLU A 61 -11.31 -13.63 17.99
N VAL A 62 -11.21 -14.77 17.31
CA VAL A 62 -12.35 -15.60 16.90
C VAL A 62 -12.35 -16.88 17.72
N THR A 63 -13.55 -17.28 18.16
CA THR A 63 -13.78 -18.56 18.83
C THR A 63 -14.82 -19.33 18.03
N ASP A 64 -14.40 -20.44 17.41
CA ASP A 64 -15.27 -21.30 16.61
C ASP A 64 -14.90 -22.78 16.79
N GLY A 65 -15.47 -23.67 15.97
CA GLY A 65 -15.23 -25.12 16.04
C GLY A 65 -13.78 -25.56 15.85
N LYS A 66 -12.88 -24.66 15.44
CA LYS A 66 -11.44 -24.90 15.32
C LYS A 66 -10.64 -24.28 16.50
N GLY A 67 -11.34 -23.85 17.56
CA GLY A 67 -10.74 -23.26 18.76
C GLY A 67 -10.61 -21.74 18.73
N LYS A 68 -9.93 -21.20 19.74
CA LYS A 68 -9.72 -19.76 19.94
C LYS A 68 -8.39 -19.31 19.33
N ARG A 69 -8.42 -18.29 18.46
CA ARG A 69 -7.23 -17.72 17.82
C ARG A 69 -7.43 -16.26 17.42
N VAL A 70 -6.32 -15.57 17.16
CA VAL A 70 -6.34 -14.24 16.56
C VAL A 70 -6.11 -14.37 15.05
N ILE A 71 -6.98 -13.75 14.27
CA ILE A 71 -6.86 -13.64 12.82
C ILE A 71 -6.54 -12.20 12.47
N GLU A 72 -5.56 -12.00 11.59
CA GLU A 72 -5.25 -10.71 11.00
C GLU A 72 -6.02 -10.54 9.69
N TYR A 73 -6.72 -9.42 9.55
CA TYR A 73 -7.38 -9.01 8.33
C TYR A 73 -6.76 -7.72 7.81
N GLU A 74 -6.28 -7.76 6.57
CA GLU A 74 -5.95 -6.57 5.81
C GLU A 74 -7.25 -5.93 5.28
N GLY A 75 -7.45 -4.64 5.58
CA GLY A 75 -8.54 -3.88 4.99
C GLY A 75 -8.05 -2.96 3.87
N HIS A 76 -9.00 -2.41 3.13
CA HIS A 76 -8.71 -1.42 2.10
C HIS A 76 -8.29 -0.07 2.74
N SER A 77 -8.44 1.03 2.00
CA SER A 77 -8.23 2.39 2.53
C SER A 77 -8.99 2.61 3.85
N ARG A 78 -8.39 3.42 4.73
CA ARG A 78 -8.97 3.89 5.98
C ARG A 78 -10.41 4.40 5.86
N ASN A 79 -10.75 4.95 4.68
CA ASN A 79 -12.07 5.51 4.42
C ASN A 79 -13.19 4.45 4.34
N ASN A 80 -12.85 3.16 4.26
CA ASN A 80 -13.84 2.07 4.23
C ASN A 80 -14.24 1.58 5.63
N VAL A 81 -13.67 2.13 6.70
CA VAL A 81 -13.99 1.78 8.08
C VAL A 81 -15.00 2.77 8.64
N TYR A 82 -16.17 2.29 9.03
CA TYR A 82 -17.20 3.09 9.68
C TYR A 82 -17.82 2.34 10.86
N ARG A 83 -18.11 3.07 11.93
CA ARG A 83 -18.93 2.59 13.05
C ARG A 83 -20.35 3.07 12.80
N ARG A 84 -21.29 2.13 12.66
CA ARG A 84 -22.73 2.40 12.61
C ARG A 84 -23.38 1.94 13.90
#